data_AF-A0AAU0KFW2-F1
#
_entry.id   AF-A0AAU0KFW2-F1
#
_cell.length_a   1.000
_cell.length_b   1.000
_cell.length_c   1.000
_cell.angle_alpha   90.00
_cell.angle_beta   90.00
_cell.angle_gamma   90.00
#
_symmetry.space_group_name_H-M   'P 1'
#
loop_
_entity.id
_entity.type
_entity.pdbx_description
1 polymer ?
#
loop_
_entity_poly.entity_id
_entity_poly.type
_entity_poly.pdbx_seq_one_letter_code
_entity_poly.pdbx_strand_id
1 'polypeptide(L)'
;MYEVGHELYTLEGIDLPALKRLEAAGLLCLDAVGYVKKWFGKHTRLFYFGKPTKIQFPQDANNRFDLGHVILTEKGKTLARVSNAARNQKFYEYTIEIWFRQGLVTSSILPPGRSI
;
A
#
# COMPACT_ATOMS: atom_id res chain seq x y z
N MET A 1 -3.08 1.65 1.41
CA MET A 1 -4.14 2.05 0.46
C MET A 1 -4.48 3.49 0.79
N TYR A 2 -4.27 4.46 -0.11
CA TYR A 2 -4.60 5.86 0.22
C TYR A 2 -6.11 6.10 0.11
N GLU A 3 -6.69 6.73 1.13
CA GLU A 3 -8.09 7.15 1.20
C GLU A 3 -8.14 8.67 1.45
N VAL A 4 -8.90 9.38 0.60
CA VAL A 4 -8.99 10.85 0.66
C VAL A 4 -9.70 11.26 1.95
N GLY A 5 -9.06 12.15 2.73
CA GLY A 5 -9.66 12.72 3.94
C GLY A 5 -9.56 11.84 5.19
N HIS A 6 -8.93 10.67 5.12
CA HIS A 6 -8.70 9.85 6.30
C HIS A 6 -7.66 10.50 7.22
N GLU A 7 -8.00 10.63 8.51
CA GLU A 7 -7.26 11.44 9.50
C GLU A 7 -5.77 11.11 9.59
N LEU A 8 -5.41 9.82 9.54
CA LEU A 8 -4.02 9.36 9.56
C LEU A 8 -3.16 10.01 8.46
N TYR A 9 -3.72 10.24 7.27
CA TYR A 9 -3.01 10.89 6.18
C TYR A 9 -2.88 12.40 6.41
N THR A 10 -3.96 13.05 6.83
CA THR A 10 -3.97 14.50 7.10
C THR A 10 -3.01 14.88 8.22
N LEU A 11 -2.94 14.08 9.30
CA LEU A 11 -2.00 14.27 10.42
C LEU A 11 -0.53 14.22 9.99
N GLU A 12 -0.24 13.44 8.95
CA GLU A 12 1.12 13.29 8.37
C GLU A 12 1.36 14.26 7.20
N GLY A 13 0.46 15.24 6.98
CA GLY A 13 0.56 16.24 5.92
C GLY A 13 0.27 15.70 4.51
N ILE A 14 -0.36 14.52 4.41
CA ILE A 14 -0.73 13.87 3.14
C ILE A 14 -2.18 14.23 2.82
N ASP A 15 -2.38 15.45 2.32
CA ASP A 15 -3.69 15.96 1.92
C ASP A 15 -3.85 16.09 0.39
N LEU A 16 -5.07 16.40 -0.06
CA LEU A 16 -5.36 16.54 -1.49
C LEU A 16 -4.51 17.62 -2.18
N PRO A 17 -4.30 18.83 -1.60
CA PRO A 17 -3.37 19.81 -2.14
C PRO A 17 -1.94 19.29 -2.33
N ALA A 18 -1.38 18.57 -1.36
CA ALA A 18 -0.05 17.97 -1.48
C ALA A 18 0.00 16.93 -2.60
N LEU A 19 -1.00 16.05 -2.67
CA LEU A 19 -1.09 15.05 -3.73
C LEU A 19 -1.23 15.67 -5.11
N LYS A 20 -1.99 16.76 -5.25
CA LYS A 20 -2.13 17.50 -6.52
C LYS A 20 -0.82 18.14 -6.97
N ARG A 21 0.00 18.64 -6.04
CA ARG A 21 1.37 19.13 -6.37
C ARG A 21 2.27 17.99 -6.86
N LEU A 22 2.23 16.83 -6.21
CA LEU A 22 3.02 15.66 -6.62
C LEU A 22 2.55 15.08 -7.97
N GLU A 23 1.24 15.09 -8.22
CA GLU A 23 0.65 14.73 -9.51
C GLU A 23 1.11 15.68 -10.62
N ALA A 24 1.04 17.00 -10.39
CA ALA A 24 1.51 18.01 -11.34
C ALA A 24 3.02 17.89 -11.64
N ALA A 25 3.82 17.43 -10.67
CA ALA A 25 5.23 17.12 -10.85
C ALA A 25 5.50 15.78 -11.59
N GLY A 26 4.44 15.03 -11.91
CA GLY A 26 4.50 13.73 -12.58
C GLY A 26 5.00 12.59 -11.69
N LEU A 27 4.90 12.72 -10.36
CA LEU A 27 5.42 11.72 -9.41
C LEU A 27 4.38 10.67 -9.02
N LEU A 28 3.10 10.98 -9.13
CA LEU A 28 2.01 10.05 -8.84
C LEU A 28 0.84 10.30 -9.79
N CYS A 29 -0.10 9.36 -9.80
CA CYS A 29 -1.40 9.51 -10.45
C CYS A 29 -2.50 9.38 -9.40
N LEU A 30 -3.47 10.30 -9.44
CA LEU A 30 -4.71 10.21 -8.67
C LEU A 30 -5.84 9.69 -9.55
N ASP A 31 -6.64 8.78 -9.01
CA ASP A 31 -7.89 8.35 -9.63
C ASP A 31 -9.01 8.38 -8.58
N ALA A 32 -10.07 9.12 -8.86
CA ALA A 32 -11.24 9.23 -7.97
C ALA A 32 -11.98 7.91 -7.80
N VAL A 33 -11.95 7.03 -8.81
CA VAL A 33 -12.54 5.68 -8.74
C VAL A 33 -11.60 4.71 -8.02
N GLY A 34 -10.29 5.00 -8.03
CA GLY A 34 -9.26 4.18 -7.43
C GLY A 34 -8.74 3.08 -8.36
N TYR A 35 -7.58 2.55 -7.98
CA TYR A 35 -6.85 1.57 -8.77
C TYR A 35 -7.10 0.16 -8.26
N VAL A 36 -7.49 -0.74 -9.16
CA VAL A 36 -7.70 -2.15 -8.83
C VAL A 36 -6.83 -3.02 -9.70
N LYS A 37 -5.98 -3.85 -9.07
CA LYS A 37 -5.24 -4.89 -9.76
C LYS A 37 -6.04 -6.20 -9.71
N LYS A 38 -6.25 -6.81 -10.86
CA LYS A 38 -7.08 -8.02 -11.04
C LYS A 38 -6.21 -9.26 -11.25
N TRP A 39 -6.88 -10.41 -11.31
CA TRP A 39 -6.29 -11.70 -11.68
C TRP A 39 -5.30 -12.25 -10.67
N PHE A 40 -5.49 -11.93 -9.39
CA PHE A 40 -4.73 -12.58 -8.33
C PHE A 40 -5.23 -14.01 -8.10
N GLY A 41 -4.28 -14.93 -7.95
CA GLY A 41 -4.53 -16.25 -7.38
C GLY A 41 -4.81 -16.19 -5.87
N LYS A 42 -4.77 -17.34 -5.21
CA LYS A 42 -5.02 -17.46 -3.78
C LYS A 42 -4.06 -16.65 -2.89
N HIS A 43 -2.82 -16.44 -3.34
CA HIS A 43 -1.77 -15.86 -2.49
C HIS A 43 -0.96 -14.79 -3.23
N THR A 44 -0.52 -13.77 -2.50
CA THR A 44 0.52 -12.82 -2.94
C THR A 44 1.40 -12.39 -1.77
N ARG A 45 2.46 -11.64 -2.08
CA ARG A 45 3.32 -10.96 -1.11
C ARG A 45 3.42 -9.49 -1.45
N LEU A 46 3.28 -8.62 -0.45
CA LEU A 46 3.55 -7.20 -0.57
C LEU A 46 4.66 -6.78 0.39
N PHE A 47 5.41 -5.77 -0.01
CA PHE A 47 6.55 -5.29 0.75
C PHE A 47 6.29 -3.87 1.23
N TYR A 48 6.47 -3.64 2.53
CA TYR A 48 6.46 -2.32 3.13
C TYR A 48 7.78 -2.10 3.87
N PHE A 49 8.59 -1.15 3.40
CA PHE A 49 9.95 -0.91 3.92
C PHE A 49 10.79 -2.20 4.02
N GLY A 50 10.79 -3.00 2.95
CA GLY A 50 11.53 -4.25 2.87
C GLY A 50 10.94 -5.41 3.68
N LYS A 51 9.89 -5.19 4.48
CA LYS A 51 9.21 -6.26 5.23
C LYS A 51 8.10 -6.89 4.38
N PRO A 52 8.16 -8.20 4.12
CA PRO A 52 7.11 -8.89 3.37
C PRO A 52 5.92 -9.25 4.26
N THR A 53 4.72 -8.98 3.75
CA THR A 53 3.44 -9.44 4.28
C THR A 53 2.84 -10.43 3.29
N LYS A 54 2.56 -11.65 3.74
CA LYS A 54 1.81 -12.63 2.95
C LYS A 54 0.32 -12.27 3.02
N ILE A 55 -0.33 -12.28 1.87
CA ILE A 55 -1.76 -12.04 1.75
C ILE A 55 -2.38 -13.28 1.13
N GLN A 56 -3.45 -13.77 1.74
CA GLN A 56 -4.32 -14.82 1.22
C GLN A 56 -5.68 -14.22 0.87
N PHE A 57 -6.10 -14.43 -0.37
CA PHE A 57 -7.37 -13.99 -0.91
C PHE A 57 -8.48 -15.03 -0.63
N PRO A 58 -9.76 -14.62 -0.65
CA PRO A 58 -10.88 -15.53 -0.40
C PRO A 58 -11.03 -16.59 -1.49
N GLN A 59 -10.92 -16.21 -2.77
CA GLN A 59 -11.08 -17.14 -3.90
C GLN A 59 -9.74 -17.75 -4.32
N ASP A 60 -9.78 -18.87 -5.05
CA ASP A 60 -8.56 -19.52 -5.54
C ASP A 60 -7.93 -18.82 -6.75
N ALA A 61 -8.75 -18.13 -7.54
CA ALA A 61 -8.34 -17.37 -8.72
C ALA A 61 -9.24 -16.14 -8.94
N ASN A 62 -8.87 -15.31 -9.91
CA ASN A 62 -9.63 -14.13 -10.35
C ASN A 62 -9.92 -13.11 -9.24
N ASN A 63 -9.10 -13.08 -8.20
CA ASN A 63 -9.25 -12.11 -7.13
C ASN A 63 -8.86 -10.70 -7.60
N ARG A 64 -9.48 -9.72 -6.96
CA ARG A 64 -9.21 -8.30 -7.15
C ARG A 64 -8.52 -7.77 -5.90
N PHE A 65 -7.62 -6.83 -6.10
CA PHE A 65 -6.89 -6.18 -5.02
C PHE A 65 -6.95 -4.67 -5.20
N ASP A 66 -7.56 -4.02 -4.23
CA ASP A 66 -7.70 -2.57 -4.19
C ASP A 66 -6.38 -1.93 -3.75
N LEU A 67 -5.88 -1.00 -4.56
CA LEU A 67 -4.65 -0.25 -4.32
C LEU A 67 -4.95 1.15 -3.77
N GLY A 68 -6.21 1.57 -3.76
CA GLY A 68 -6.67 2.91 -3.35
C GLY A 68 -6.53 3.93 -4.46
N HIS A 69 -6.53 5.21 -4.09
CA HIS A 69 -6.68 6.31 -5.05
C HIS A 69 -5.37 6.90 -5.58
N VAL A 70 -4.22 6.44 -5.06
CA VAL A 70 -2.89 6.99 -5.39
C VAL A 70 -1.96 5.87 -5.79
N ILE A 71 -1.29 6.01 -6.94
CA ILE A 71 -0.16 5.17 -7.33
C ILE A 71 1.03 6.04 -7.74
N LEU A 72 2.24 5.57 -7.49
CA LEU A 72 3.46 6.23 -7.96
C LEU A 72 3.69 5.95 -9.44
N THR A 73 4.11 6.98 -10.19
CA THR A 73 4.68 6.81 -11.53
C THR A 73 6.07 6.18 -11.43
N GLU A 74 6.68 5.79 -12.55
CA GLU A 74 8.08 5.32 -12.56
C GLU A 74 9.05 6.39 -12.03
N LYS A 75 8.80 7.67 -12.36
CA LYS A 75 9.55 8.80 -11.81
C LYS A 75 9.38 8.90 -10.30
N GLY A 76 8.15 8.78 -9.80
CA GLY A 76 7.86 8.78 -8.37
C GLY A 76 8.50 7.62 -7.61
N LYS A 77 8.47 6.41 -8.18
CA LYS A 77 9.13 5.22 -7.61
C LYS A 77 10.64 5.43 -7.50
N THR A 78 11.26 6.02 -8.52
CA THR A 78 12.69 6.33 -8.52
C THR A 78 13.04 7.33 -7.42
N LEU A 79 12.27 8.41 -7.30
CA LEU A 79 12.47 9.41 -6.25
C LEU A 79 12.26 8.81 -4.84
N ALA A 80 11.22 8.00 -4.66
CA ALA A 80 10.93 7.35 -3.39
C ALA A 80 12.07 6.44 -2.92
N ARG A 81 12.76 5.75 -3.84
CA ARG A 81 13.91 4.87 -3.51
C ARG A 81 15.11 5.61 -2.94
N VAL A 82 15.32 6.87 -3.33
CA VAL A 82 16.42 7.71 -2.81
C VAL A 82 15.99 8.59 -1.64
N SER A 83 14.69 8.59 -1.31
CA SER A 83 14.18 9.32 -0.15
C SER A 83 14.63 8.63 1.14
N ASN A 84 15.07 9.40 2.13
CA ASN A 84 15.41 8.89 3.46
C ASN A 84 14.14 8.72 4.33
N ALA A 85 13.09 8.14 3.75
CA ALA A 85 11.82 7.95 4.44
C ALA A 85 11.99 6.96 5.60
N ALA A 86 11.27 7.20 6.69
CA ALA A 86 11.19 6.28 7.81
C ALA A 86 9.92 5.44 7.74
N ARG A 87 10.00 4.18 8.19
CA ARG A 87 8.84 3.31 8.29
C ARG A 87 7.84 3.86 9.28
N ASN A 88 6.64 4.17 8.84
CA ASN A 88 5.53 4.54 9.73
C ASN A 88 4.69 3.30 10.07
N GLN A 89 4.67 2.93 11.36
CA GLN A 89 3.97 1.73 11.86
C GLN A 89 2.44 1.89 11.78
N LYS A 90 1.90 3.10 12.02
CA LYS A 90 0.45 3.34 11.97
C LYS A 90 -0.10 3.12 10.57
N PHE A 91 0.62 3.54 9.52
CA PHE A 91 0.23 3.26 8.14
C PHE A 91 0.25 1.78 7.78
N TYR A 92 1.19 1.03 8.35
CA TYR A 92 1.22 -0.42 8.17
C TYR A 92 -0.02 -1.07 8.79
N GLU A 93 -0.31 -0.77 10.06
CA GLU A 93 -1.46 -1.30 10.80
C GLU A 93 -2.78 -0.94 10.13
N TYR A 94 -2.97 0.33 9.77
CA TYR A 94 -4.15 0.80 9.02
C TYR A 94 -4.34 0.03 7.70
N THR A 95 -3.27 -0.21 6.95
CA THR A 95 -3.35 -0.95 5.68
C THR A 95 -3.73 -2.42 5.92
N ILE A 96 -3.19 -3.06 6.96
CA ILE A 96 -3.56 -4.43 7.35
C ILE A 96 -5.03 -4.50 7.75
N GLU A 97 -5.52 -3.51 8.52
CA GLU A 97 -6.92 -3.46 8.95
C GLU A 97 -7.88 -3.34 7.76
N ILE A 98 -7.58 -2.49 6.78
CA ILE A 98 -8.35 -2.40 5.53
C ILE A 98 -8.42 -3.74 4.83
N TRP A 99 -7.27 -4.40 4.65
CA TRP A 99 -7.22 -5.69 3.97
C TRP A 99 -8.02 -6.75 4.72
N PHE A 100 -7.95 -6.75 6.05
CA PHE A 100 -8.76 -7.63 6.87
C PHE A 100 -10.27 -7.38 6.68
N ARG A 101 -10.71 -6.12 6.68
CA ARG A 101 -12.11 -5.75 6.40
C ARG A 101 -12.58 -6.15 5.00
N GLN A 102 -11.66 -6.25 4.04
CA GLN A 102 -11.92 -6.75 2.68
C GLN A 102 -11.92 -8.30 2.59
N GLY A 103 -11.81 -9.00 3.72
CA GLY A 103 -11.79 -10.46 3.78
C GLY A 103 -10.45 -11.09 3.40
N LEU A 104 -9.36 -10.30 3.39
CA LEU A 104 -8.02 -10.81 3.15
C LEU A 104 -7.40 -11.29 4.46
N VAL A 105 -6.74 -12.45 4.42
CA VAL A 105 -5.97 -12.95 5.56
C VAL A 105 -4.51 -12.54 5.38
N THR A 106 -3.97 -11.79 6.34
CA THR A 106 -2.58 -11.33 6.32
C THR A 106 -1.75 -12.09 7.34
N SER A 107 -0.52 -12.46 6.98
CA SER A 107 0.46 -12.96 7.94
C SER A 107 1.83 -12.36 7.69
N SER A 108 2.51 -12.03 8.79
CA SER A 108 3.92 -11.63 8.77
C SER A 108 4.78 -12.85 8.48
N ILE A 109 5.77 -12.71 7.59
CA ILE A 109 6.79 -13.73 7.42
C ILE A 109 7.87 -13.44 8.46
N LEU A 110 7.88 -14.20 9.55
CA LEU A 110 9.03 -14.21 10.45
C LEU A 110 10.16 -14.97 9.74
N PRO A 111 11.38 -14.41 9.64
CA PRO A 111 12.52 -15.20 9.23
C PRO A 111 12.65 -16.38 10.20
N PRO A 112 12.99 -17.60 9.73
CA PRO A 112 13.22 -18.73 10.62
C PRO A 112 14.21 -18.28 11.70
N GLY A 113 13.82 -18.41 12.96
CA GLY A 113 14.64 -18.00 14.08
C GLY A 113 16.01 -18.65 13.96
N ARG A 114 17.08 -17.85 14.03
CA ARG A 114 18.39 -18.41 14.35
C ARG A 114 18.22 -19.09 15.71
N SER A 115 18.31 -20.42 15.72
CA SER A 115 18.63 -21.15 16.94
C SER A 115 19.89 -20.49 17.52
N ILE A 116 19.73 -19.92 18.70
CA ILE A 116 20.84 -19.50 19.56
C ILE A 116 21.51 -20.75 20.14
#